data_AF-A0A937Q5N3-F1
#
_entry.id   AF-A0A937Q5N3-F1
#
_cell.length_a   1.000
_cell.length_b   1.000
_cell.length_c   1.000
_cell.angle_alpha   90.00
_cell.angle_beta   90.00
_cell.angle_gamma   90.00
#
_symmetry.space_group_name_H-M   'P 1'
#
loop_
_entity.id
_entity.type
_entity.pdbx_description
1 polymer ?
#
loop_
_entity_poly.entity_id
_entity_poly.type
_entity_poly.pdbx_seq_one_letter_code
_entity_poly.pdbx_strand_id
1 'polypeptide(L)'
;MRIRDKHKTLLKTLGLDDKDFERFDGKFVRYEYDEKRGVRIYDPYYETSYNEYIGIDGWSAWSDEKDTFMSDILKPTRDVLRRREASGVKSDPKEISEALEKKFRTKPNSDPE
;
A
#
# COMPACT_ATOMS: atom_id res chain seq x y z
N MET A 1 -19.16 0.89 10.07
CA MET A 1 -18.64 1.02 11.47
C MET A 1 -18.43 2.49 11.82
N ARG A 2 -18.52 2.93 13.10
CA ARG A 2 -18.23 4.33 13.48
C ARG A 2 -16.79 4.48 13.97
N ILE A 3 -15.97 5.24 13.23
CA ILE A 3 -14.59 5.57 13.60
C ILE A 3 -14.58 6.87 14.41
N ARG A 4 -13.96 6.87 15.60
CA ARG A 4 -13.78 8.10 16.39
C ARG A 4 -12.78 9.02 15.69
N ASP A 5 -13.01 10.33 15.71
CA ASP A 5 -12.14 11.27 14.97
C ASP A 5 -10.68 11.25 15.46
N LYS A 6 -10.45 11.04 16.76
CA LYS A 6 -9.09 10.84 17.31
C LYS A 6 -8.37 9.65 16.68
N HIS A 7 -9.10 8.57 16.37
CA HIS A 7 -8.53 7.36 15.78
C HIS A 7 -8.31 7.53 14.27
N LYS A 8 -9.15 8.32 13.58
CA LYS A 8 -8.94 8.65 12.16
C LYS A 8 -7.58 9.30 11.94
N THR A 9 -7.16 10.21 12.82
CA THR A 9 -5.82 10.83 12.73
C THR A 9 -4.71 9.77 12.77
N LEU A 10 -4.80 8.79 13.68
CA LEU A 10 -3.83 7.70 13.76
C LEU A 10 -3.86 6.81 12.50
N LEU A 11 -5.05 6.45 12.01
CA LEU A 11 -5.20 5.66 10.79
C LEU A 11 -4.63 6.39 9.55
N LYS A 12 -4.80 7.71 9.44
CA LYS A 12 -4.17 8.51 8.38
C LYS A 12 -2.65 8.48 8.46
N THR A 13 -2.06 8.49 9.65
CA THR A 13 -0.59 8.38 9.79
C THR A 13 -0.04 7.04 9.29
N LEU A 14 -0.88 6.01 9.23
CA LEU A 14 -0.54 4.70 8.67
C LEU A 14 -0.76 4.62 7.15
N GLY A 15 -1.23 5.71 6.53
CA GLY A 15 -1.39 5.82 5.09
C GLY A 15 -2.79 5.58 4.56
N LEU A 16 -3.79 5.43 5.44
CA LEU A 16 -5.19 5.38 5.00
C LEU A 16 -5.66 6.76 4.55
N ASP A 17 -6.44 6.77 3.47
CA ASP A 17 -7.10 7.97 2.98
C ASP A 17 -8.57 8.05 3.42
N ASP A 18 -9.25 9.13 3.03
CA ASP A 18 -10.66 9.32 3.39
C ASP A 18 -11.61 8.32 2.69
N LYS A 19 -11.21 7.76 1.54
CA LYS A 19 -11.99 6.75 0.81
C LYS A 19 -11.88 5.39 1.50
N ASP A 20 -10.72 5.09 2.08
CA ASP A 20 -10.51 3.86 2.87
C ASP A 20 -11.46 3.81 4.06
N PHE A 21 -11.80 4.94 4.67
CA PHE A 21 -12.76 4.99 5.78
C PHE A 21 -14.17 4.56 5.40
N GLU A 22 -14.55 4.70 4.13
CA GLU A 22 -15.85 4.22 3.63
C GLU A 22 -15.91 2.68 3.58
N ARG A 23 -14.75 2.02 3.51
CA ARG A 23 -14.66 0.56 3.48
C ARG A 23 -14.87 -0.09 4.84
N PHE A 24 -14.76 0.67 5.94
CA PHE A 24 -14.92 0.16 7.31
C PHE A 24 -16.35 -0.31 7.60
N ASP A 25 -16.59 -1.57 7.28
CA ASP A 25 -17.88 -2.25 7.38
C ASP A 25 -18.07 -2.97 8.73
N GLY A 26 -16.99 -3.21 9.48
CA GLY A 26 -17.00 -3.97 10.73
C GLY A 26 -16.95 -5.49 10.55
N LYS A 27 -16.85 -5.99 9.31
CA LYS A 27 -16.76 -7.41 8.96
C LYS A 27 -15.40 -7.73 8.35
N PHE A 28 -15.13 -7.15 7.18
CA PHE A 28 -13.90 -7.38 6.43
C PHE A 28 -12.91 -6.25 6.60
N VAL A 29 -13.38 -5.02 6.79
CA VAL A 29 -12.51 -3.90 7.15
C VAL A 29 -12.95 -3.34 8.49
N ARG A 30 -12.09 -3.48 9.50
CA ARG A 30 -12.33 -2.96 10.86
C ARG A 30 -11.01 -2.53 11.49
N TYR A 31 -11.09 -1.74 12.56
CA TYR A 31 -9.92 -1.38 13.35
C TYR A 31 -10.16 -1.66 14.83
N GLU A 32 -9.05 -1.81 15.55
CA GLU A 32 -9.02 -1.78 17.00
C GLU A 32 -8.16 -0.63 17.49
N TYR A 33 -8.47 -0.17 18.69
CA TYR A 33 -7.71 0.87 19.37
C TYR A 33 -7.44 0.42 20.81
N ASP A 34 -6.19 0.53 21.21
CA ASP A 34 -5.69 0.34 22.56
C ASP A 34 -4.86 1.57 22.96
N GLU A 35 -5.00 2.05 24.20
CA GLU A 35 -4.32 3.28 24.63
C GLU A 35 -2.80 3.15 24.68
N LYS A 36 -2.26 1.95 24.89
CA LYS A 36 -0.82 1.69 24.98
C LYS A 36 -0.24 1.29 23.63
N ARG A 37 -0.99 0.52 22.83
CA ARG A 37 -0.51 -0.07 21.57
C ARG A 37 -0.93 0.72 20.33
N GLY A 38 -1.86 1.66 20.49
CA GLY A 38 -2.40 2.50 19.42
C GLY A 38 -3.46 1.78 18.59
N VAL A 39 -3.39 1.86 17.26
CA VAL A 39 -4.38 1.25 16.35
C VAL A 39 -3.82 0.06 15.61
N ARG A 40 -4.69 -0.91 15.29
CA ARG A 40 -4.42 -1.95 14.30
C ARG A 40 -5.63 -2.13 13.40
N ILE A 41 -5.41 -2.64 12.20
CA ILE A 41 -6.44 -2.78 11.17
C ILE A 41 -6.59 -4.26 10.84
N TYR A 42 -7.83 -4.68 10.66
CA TYR A 42 -8.16 -5.94 10.04
C TYR A 42 -8.61 -5.65 8.63
N ASP A 43 -7.86 -6.17 7.66
CA ASP A 43 -8.13 -6.02 6.24
C ASP A 43 -7.51 -7.21 5.49
N PRO A 44 -8.09 -8.42 5.62
CA PRO A 44 -7.52 -9.66 5.08
C PRO A 44 -7.44 -9.67 3.55
N TYR A 45 -8.14 -8.76 2.89
CA TYR A 45 -8.22 -8.68 1.42
C TYR A 45 -7.51 -7.44 0.85
N TYR A 46 -6.77 -6.68 1.67
CA TYR A 46 -6.07 -5.47 1.25
C TYR A 46 -6.99 -4.51 0.48
N GLU A 47 -8.20 -4.31 1.00
CA GLU A 47 -9.16 -3.39 0.42
C GLU A 47 -8.76 -1.92 0.66
N THR A 48 -8.01 -1.63 1.71
CA THR A 48 -7.56 -0.27 2.05
C THR A 48 -6.18 0.04 1.47
N SER A 49 -5.84 1.33 1.40
CA SER A 49 -4.50 1.80 1.03
C SER A 49 -3.47 1.65 2.15
N TYR A 50 -3.71 0.76 3.12
CA TYR A 50 -2.77 0.49 4.21
C TYR A 50 -1.43 -0.01 3.66
N ASN A 51 -0.35 0.62 4.09
CA ASN A 51 0.97 0.44 3.48
C ASN A 51 1.81 -0.66 4.11
N GLU A 52 1.43 -1.14 5.29
CA GLU A 52 2.20 -2.15 6.00
C GLU A 52 1.62 -3.55 5.80
N TYR A 53 2.39 -4.53 6.23
CA TYR A 53 2.03 -5.92 6.10
C TYR A 53 0.80 -6.26 6.93
N ILE A 54 -0.10 -7.05 6.33
CA ILE A 54 -1.23 -7.66 7.02
C ILE A 54 -0.94 -9.15 7.16
N GLY A 55 -0.96 -9.62 8.41
CA GLY A 55 -0.70 -10.99 8.77
C GLY A 55 -1.67 -11.98 8.13
N ILE A 56 -1.31 -13.25 8.17
CA ILE A 56 -2.14 -14.36 7.67
C ILE A 56 -3.50 -14.45 8.38
N ASP A 57 -3.60 -13.88 9.57
CA ASP A 57 -4.81 -13.78 10.38
C ASP A 57 -5.68 -12.57 9.99
N GLY A 58 -5.26 -11.79 8.98
CA GLY A 58 -5.96 -10.62 8.47
C GLY A 58 -5.71 -9.35 9.27
N TRP A 59 -4.89 -9.39 10.32
CA TRP A 59 -4.58 -8.23 11.15
C TRP A 59 -3.22 -7.63 10.80
N SER A 60 -3.15 -6.31 10.83
CA SER A 60 -1.88 -5.59 10.88
C SER A 60 -1.22 -5.75 12.26
N ALA A 61 0.08 -5.49 12.30
CA ALA A 61 0.76 -5.17 13.56
C ALA A 61 0.10 -3.95 14.24
N TRP A 62 0.34 -3.80 15.53
CA TRP A 62 -0.09 -2.59 16.24
C TRP A 62 0.76 -1.39 15.82
N SER A 63 0.15 -0.20 15.77
CA SER A 63 0.86 1.01 15.34
C SER A 63 2.08 1.37 16.19
N ASP A 64 2.13 0.96 17.46
CA ASP A 64 3.30 1.15 18.33
C ASP A 64 4.48 0.24 17.96
N GLU A 65 4.20 -0.95 17.41
CA GLU A 65 5.23 -1.90 17.00
C GLU A 65 6.01 -1.41 15.76
N LYS A 66 5.53 -0.33 15.11
CA LYS A 66 6.12 0.30 13.91
C LYS A 66 6.71 -0.75 12.97
N ASP A 67 5.86 -1.66 12.51
CA ASP A 67 6.21 -2.55 11.42
C ASP A 67 6.51 -1.67 10.20
N THR A 68 7.79 -1.44 9.98
CA THR A 68 8.34 -0.55 8.94
C THR A 68 8.87 -1.38 7.78
N PHE A 69 8.66 -2.70 7.80
CA PHE A 69 9.22 -3.62 6.83
C PHE A 69 8.83 -3.24 5.40
N MET A 70 7.54 -3.03 5.13
CA MET A 70 7.07 -2.66 3.80
C MET A 70 7.44 -1.22 3.46
N SER A 71 7.29 -0.29 4.42
CA SER A 71 7.71 1.09 4.23
C SER A 71 9.20 1.24 3.89
N ASP A 72 10.09 0.45 4.50
CA ASP A 72 11.53 0.47 4.26
C ASP A 72 11.88 -0.14 2.90
N ILE A 73 11.20 -1.21 2.48
CA ILE A 73 11.35 -1.78 1.13
C ILE A 73 10.91 -0.78 0.06
N LEU A 74 9.82 -0.06 0.29
CA LEU A 74 9.23 0.85 -0.70
C LEU A 74 9.85 2.25 -0.70
N LYS A 75 10.62 2.61 0.33
CA LYS A 75 11.27 3.92 0.48
C LYS A 75 12.10 4.35 -0.73
N PRO A 76 12.99 3.50 -1.31
CA PRO A 76 13.78 3.88 -2.48
C PRO A 76 12.89 4.17 -3.70
N THR A 77 11.84 3.37 -3.90
CA THR A 77 10.89 3.54 -5.00
C THR A 77 10.08 4.82 -4.85
N ARG A 78 9.58 5.12 -3.63
CA ARG A 78 8.86 6.37 -3.32
C ARG A 78 9.75 7.60 -3.53
N ASP A 79 11.03 7.52 -3.19
CA ASP A 79 11.98 8.60 -3.42
C ASP A 79 12.21 8.86 -4.92
N VAL A 80 12.30 7.81 -5.73
CA VAL A 80 12.42 7.93 -7.19
C VAL A 80 11.14 8.53 -7.79
N LEU A 81 9.96 8.08 -7.37
CA LEU A 81 8.68 8.61 -7.85
C LEU A 81 8.53 10.09 -7.50
N ARG A 82 8.81 10.47 -6.25
CA ARG A 82 8.76 11.87 -5.80
C ARG A 82 9.75 12.76 -6.57
N ARG A 83 10.96 12.26 -6.86
CA ARG A 83 11.93 12.99 -7.71
C ARG A 83 11.41 13.14 -9.14
N ARG A 84 10.76 12.11 -9.72
CA ARG A 84 10.16 12.19 -11.05
C ARG A 84 8.98 13.17 -11.11
N GLU A 85 8.09 13.12 -10.13
CA GLU A 85 6.96 14.05 -10.03
C GLU A 85 7.44 15.50 -9.87
N ALA A 86 8.44 15.75 -9.01
CA ALA A 86 9.05 17.06 -8.86
C ALA A 86 9.77 17.56 -10.13
N SER A 87 10.30 16.63 -10.95
CA SER A 87 10.92 16.97 -12.23
C SER A 87 9.93 17.24 -13.36
N GLY A 88 8.62 17.02 -13.14
CA GLY A 88 7.58 17.29 -14.14
C GLY A 88 7.60 16.35 -15.36
N VAL A 89 8.49 15.35 -15.39
CA VAL A 89 8.61 14.40 -16.49
C VAL A 89 7.49 13.37 -16.37
N LYS A 90 6.32 13.70 -16.94
CA LYS A 90 5.28 12.71 -17.21
C LYS A 90 5.75 11.88 -18.39
N SER A 91 6.16 10.64 -18.14
CA SER A 91 6.42 9.67 -19.20
C SER A 91 5.13 9.46 -19.99
N ASP A 92 5.16 9.69 -21.31
CA ASP A 92 4.02 9.44 -22.17
C ASP A 92 3.67 7.94 -22.10
N PRO A 93 2.42 7.55 -21.84
CA PRO A 93 1.99 6.15 -21.85
C PRO A 93 2.47 5.36 -23.08
N LYS A 94 2.64 6.01 -24.23
CA LYS A 94 3.21 5.39 -25.44
C LYS A 94 4.69 5.01 -25.27
N GLU A 95 5.52 5.90 -24.72
CA GLU A 95 6.93 5.62 -24.47
C GLU A 95 7.14 4.47 -23.48
N ILE A 96 6.25 4.37 -22.47
CA ILE A 96 6.27 3.25 -21.51
C ILE A 96 5.93 1.95 -22.23
N SER A 97 4.90 1.95 -23.08
CA SER A 97 4.48 0.76 -23.83
C SER A 97 5.57 0.26 -24.78
N GLU A 98 6.23 1.16 -25.51
CA GLU A 98 7.34 0.82 -26.42
C GLU A 98 8.57 0.30 -25.66
N ALA A 99 8.89 0.87 -24.50
CA ALA A 99 10.01 0.42 -23.68
C ALA A 99 9.77 -0.97 -23.07
N LEU A 100 8.54 -1.24 -22.63
CA LEU A 100 8.12 -2.56 -22.15
C LEU A 100 8.17 -3.58 -23.28
N GLU A 101 7.59 -3.25 -24.43
CA GLU A 101 7.59 -4.12 -25.60
C GLU A 101 9.03 -4.45 -26.01
N LYS A 102 9.92 -3.46 -26.09
CA LYS A 102 11.33 -3.67 -26.42
C LYS A 102 12.07 -4.55 -25.40
N LYS A 103 11.77 -4.44 -24.10
CA LYS A 103 12.41 -5.25 -23.05
C LYS A 103 11.95 -6.70 -23.03
N PHE A 104 10.68 -6.95 -23.38
CA PHE A 104 10.09 -8.28 -23.31
C PHE A 104 9.95 -8.99 -24.67
N ARG A 105 10.33 -8.35 -25.79
CA ARG A 105 10.20 -8.88 -27.16
C ARG A 105 11.47 -9.54 -27.74
N THR A 106 12.28 -10.19 -26.90
CA THR A 106 13.38 -11.07 -27.37
C THR A 106 13.28 -12.40 -26.62
N LYS A 107 13.11 -13.59 -27.20
CA LYS A 107 12.56 -14.15 -28.45
C LYS A 107 12.20 -15.64 -28.11
N PRO A 108 11.51 -16.41 -28.97
CA PRO A 108 10.84 -17.66 -28.63
C PRO A 108 11.81 -18.82 -28.35
N ASN A 109 11.46 -19.67 -27.38
CA ASN A 109 12.07 -20.99 -27.28
C ASN A 109 11.72 -21.78 -28.55
N SER A 110 12.75 -22.06 -29.32
CA SER A 110 12.76 -23.12 -30.32
C SER A 110 13.13 -24.38 -29.55
N ASP A 111 12.13 -25.18 -29.19
CA ASP A 111 12.37 -26.56 -28.78
C ASP A 111 12.38 -27.42 -30.05
N PRO A 112 13.50 -28.08 -30.41
CA PRO A 112 13.47 -29.17 -31.37
C PRO A 112 12.97 -30.45 -30.67
N GLU A 113 11.92 -31.07 -31.23
CA GLU A 113 11.53 -32.47 -30.97
C GLU A 113 12.62 -33.46 -31.44
#